data_AF-A0A2V7I7J6-F1
#
_entry.id   AF-A0A2V7I7J6-F1
#
_cell.length_a   1.000
_cell.length_b   1.000
_cell.length_c   1.000
_cell.angle_alpha   90.00
_cell.angle_beta   90.00
_cell.angle_gamma   90.00
#
_symmetry.space_group_name_H-M   'P 1'
#
loop_
_entity.id
_entity.type
_entity.pdbx_description
1 polymer ?
#
loop_
_entity_poly.entity_id
_entity_poly.type
_entity_poly.pdbx_seq_one_letter_code
_entity_poly.pdbx_strand_id
1 'polypeptide(L)'
;MLGRTVLTDTNATAITARSIVWGMLVMTPLAALEWAGGARPVVTTSAVAGTLYLALVITAGAYLVWNWALARVEAARAAPFLTVQPVVGALLGAVVLGEPVTRFTALGGGLVVLGLWMTVTGRR
;
A
#
# COMPACT_ATOMS: atom_id res chain seq x y z
N MET A 1 10.25 -20.08 -2.61
CA MET A 1 11.50 -20.11 -3.39
C MET A 1 11.32 -19.87 -4.91
N LEU A 2 10.09 -19.64 -5.41
CA LEU A 2 9.81 -19.38 -6.85
C LEU A 2 9.93 -17.91 -7.30
N GLY A 3 9.97 -16.93 -6.38
CA GLY A 3 10.00 -15.50 -6.72
C GLY A 3 11.36 -14.93 -7.13
N ARG A 4 12.45 -15.70 -6.99
CA ARG A 4 13.82 -15.22 -7.20
C ARG A 4 14.26 -15.29 -8.67
N THR A 5 13.62 -16.11 -9.50
CA THR A 5 14.04 -16.36 -10.90
C THR A 5 13.43 -15.42 -11.93
N VAL A 6 12.58 -14.46 -11.53
CA VAL A 6 11.98 -13.46 -12.44
C VAL A 6 12.56 -12.05 -12.24
N LEU A 7 13.36 -11.83 -11.18
CA LEU A 7 13.84 -10.50 -10.78
C LEU A 7 15.24 -10.12 -11.31
N THR A 8 15.90 -10.99 -12.07
CA THR A 8 17.31 -10.78 -12.46
C THR A 8 17.53 -9.98 -13.73
N ASP A 9 16.50 -9.47 -14.43
CA ASP A 9 16.72 -8.66 -15.65
C ASP A 9 15.67 -7.57 -15.95
N THR A 10 14.74 -7.28 -15.03
CA THR A 10 13.65 -6.32 -15.32
C THR A 10 13.72 -5.11 -14.41
N ASN A 11 13.94 -3.94 -15.01
CA ASN A 11 13.88 -2.62 -14.37
C ASN A 11 12.67 -2.52 -13.41
N ALA A 12 12.90 -2.10 -12.17
CA ALA A 12 11.84 -1.95 -11.15
C ALA A 12 10.63 -1.14 -11.65
N THR A 13 10.87 -0.17 -12.54
CA THR A 13 9.84 0.60 -13.25
C THR A 13 8.91 -0.27 -14.10
N ALA A 14 9.44 -1.26 -14.81
CA ALA A 14 8.64 -2.14 -15.68
C ALA A 14 7.77 -3.11 -14.86
N ILE A 15 8.23 -3.54 -13.69
CA ILE A 15 7.43 -4.37 -12.76
C ILE A 15 6.28 -3.54 -12.19
N THR A 16 6.57 -2.34 -11.66
CA THR A 16 5.53 -1.42 -11.16
C THR A 16 4.52 -1.06 -12.25
N ALA A 17 4.99 -0.78 -13.48
CA ALA A 17 4.10 -0.48 -14.61
C ALA A 17 3.19 -1.67 -14.94
N ARG A 18 3.71 -2.90 -14.98
CA ARG A 18 2.89 -4.11 -15.20
C ARG A 18 1.86 -4.32 -14.10
N SER A 19 2.23 -4.14 -12.83
CA SER A 19 1.30 -4.25 -11.71
C SER A 19 0.15 -3.23 -11.81
N ILE A 20 0.45 -1.99 -12.22
CA ILE A 20 -0.56 -0.95 -12.41
C ILE A 20 -1.49 -1.29 -13.59
N VAL A 21 -0.96 -1.75 -14.72
CA VAL A 21 -1.77 -2.13 -15.89
C VAL A 21 -2.70 -3.30 -15.57
N TRP A 22 -2.20 -4.31 -14.85
CA TRP A 22 -3.03 -5.43 -14.40
C TRP A 22 -4.12 -4.97 -13.41
N GLY A 23 -3.78 -4.09 -12.47
CA GLY A 23 -4.74 -3.51 -11.54
C GLY A 23 -5.84 -2.73 -12.27
N MET A 24 -5.47 -1.93 -13.27
CA MET A 24 -6.41 -1.19 -14.11
C MET A 24 -7.34 -2.14 -14.86
N LEU A 25 -6.80 -3.15 -15.55
CA LEU A 25 -7.59 -4.12 -16.31
C LEU A 25 -8.62 -4.85 -15.45
N VAL A 26 -8.24 -5.25 -14.23
CA VAL A 26 -9.14 -5.96 -13.30
C VAL A 26 -10.19 -5.02 -12.70
N MET A 27 -9.84 -3.76 -12.43
CA MET A 27 -10.79 -2.76 -11.90
C MET A 27 -11.76 -2.24 -12.97
N THR A 28 -11.38 -2.26 -14.24
CA THR A 28 -12.22 -1.74 -15.34
C THR A 28 -13.62 -2.38 -15.42
N PRO A 29 -13.80 -3.72 -15.40
CA PRO A 29 -15.13 -4.32 -15.43
C PRO A 29 -15.97 -4.01 -14.20
N LEU A 30 -15.35 -3.89 -13.02
CA LEU A 30 -16.05 -3.52 -11.79
C LEU A 30 -16.55 -2.08 -11.85
N ALA A 31 -15.71 -1.15 -12.31
CA ALA A 31 -16.10 0.24 -12.53
C ALA A 31 -17.22 0.36 -13.59
N ALA A 32 -17.18 -0.46 -14.63
CA ALA A 32 -18.24 -0.51 -15.64
C ALA A 32 -19.58 -1.01 -15.07
N LEU A 33 -19.56 -1.98 -14.15
CA LEU A 33 -20.75 -2.46 -13.46
C LEU A 33 -21.35 -1.41 -12.52
N GLU A 34 -20.54 -0.68 -11.76
CA GLU A 34 -21.02 0.42 -10.91
C GLU A 34 -21.65 1.55 -11.74
N TRP A 35 -21.03 1.89 -12.86
CA TRP A 35 -21.56 2.88 -13.80
C TRP A 35 -22.89 2.41 -14.41
N ALA A 36 -22.97 1.14 -14.81
CA ALA A 36 -24.22 0.54 -15.32
C ALA A 36 -25.32 0.49 -14.25
N GLY A 37 -24.96 0.34 -12.98
CA GLY A 37 -25.85 0.43 -11.81
C GLY A 37 -26.31 1.84 -11.45
N GLY A 38 -25.86 2.88 -12.17
CA GLY A 38 -26.27 4.26 -11.97
C GLY A 38 -25.42 5.06 -10.99
N ALA A 39 -24.33 4.48 -10.45
CA ALA A 39 -23.38 5.23 -9.64
C ALA A 39 -22.66 6.26 -10.52
N ARG A 40 -22.75 7.55 -10.15
CA ARG A 40 -22.04 8.62 -10.83
C ARG A 40 -20.94 9.16 -9.93
N PRO A 41 -19.69 9.22 -10.41
CA PRO A 41 -18.62 9.86 -9.66
C PRO A 41 -18.95 11.33 -9.42
N VAL A 42 -18.89 11.77 -8.17
CA VAL A 42 -18.94 13.20 -7.86
C VAL A 42 -17.55 13.77 -8.15
N VAL A 43 -17.40 14.40 -9.31
CA VAL A 43 -16.13 14.98 -9.74
C VAL A 43 -15.95 16.33 -9.04
N THR A 44 -15.30 16.31 -7.87
CA THR A 44 -14.82 17.51 -7.19
C THR A 44 -13.32 17.67 -7.36
N THR A 45 -12.79 18.89 -7.22
CA THR A 45 -11.34 19.13 -7.24
C THR A 45 -10.61 18.32 -6.17
N SER A 46 -11.22 18.16 -4.98
CA SER A 46 -10.65 17.33 -3.91
C SER A 46 -10.65 15.84 -4.26
N ALA A 47 -11.71 15.33 -4.90
CA ALA A 47 -11.76 13.95 -5.37
C ALA A 47 -10.68 13.68 -6.41
N VAL A 48 -10.55 14.55 -7.42
CA VAL A 48 -9.51 14.42 -8.45
C VAL A 48 -8.10 14.51 -7.86
N ALA A 49 -7.85 15.49 -6.99
CA ALA A 49 -6.55 15.66 -6.34
C ALA A 49 -6.19 14.44 -5.45
N GLY A 50 -7.16 13.92 -4.69
CA GLY A 50 -7.00 12.73 -3.87
C GLY A 50 -6.73 11.48 -4.71
N THR A 51 -7.45 11.29 -5.82
CA THR A 51 -7.23 10.18 -6.74
C THR A 51 -5.84 10.25 -7.38
N LEU A 52 -5.39 11.44 -7.84
CA LEU A 52 -4.05 11.62 -8.39
C LEU A 52 -2.96 11.36 -7.35
N TYR A 53 -3.15 11.83 -6.12
CA TYR A 53 -2.23 11.55 -5.02
C TYR A 53 -2.13 10.04 -4.75
N LEU A 54 -3.26 9.34 -4.70
CA LEU A 54 -3.29 7.90 -4.48
C LEU A 54 -2.62 7.13 -5.63
N ALA A 55 -2.86 7.54 -6.87
CA ALA A 55 -2.29 6.88 -8.04
C ALA A 55 -0.77 7.12 -8.18
N LEU A 56 -0.31 8.36 -7.99
CA LEU A 56 1.09 8.72 -8.24
C LEU A 56 1.98 8.46 -7.03
N VAL A 57 1.57 8.93 -5.85
CA VAL A 57 2.42 8.87 -4.66
C VAL A 57 2.28 7.52 -3.97
N ILE A 58 1.03 7.15 -3.62
CA ILE A 58 0.78 5.93 -2.84
C ILE A 58 0.96 4.68 -3.69
N THR A 59 0.50 4.67 -4.94
CA THR A 59 0.65 3.50 -5.81
C THR A 59 2.00 3.53 -6.52
N ALA A 60 2.18 4.36 -7.54
CA ALA A 60 3.40 4.30 -8.35
C ALA A 60 4.68 4.53 -7.54
N GLY A 61 4.70 5.56 -6.68
CA GLY A 61 5.83 5.88 -5.81
C GLY A 61 6.15 4.79 -4.81
N ALA A 62 5.17 4.38 -3.98
CA ALA A 62 5.42 3.38 -2.95
C ALA A 62 5.78 2.00 -3.54
N TYR A 63 5.12 1.57 -4.62
CA TYR A 63 5.49 0.32 -5.30
C TYR A 63 6.88 0.39 -5.92
N LEU A 64 7.30 1.53 -6.46
CA LEU A 64 8.66 1.70 -6.96
C LEU A 64 9.69 1.58 -5.84
N VAL A 65 9.47 2.25 -4.71
CA VAL A 65 10.34 2.16 -3.53
C VAL A 65 10.36 0.73 -2.98
N TRP A 66 9.21 0.07 -2.90
CA TRP A 66 9.08 -1.30 -2.44
C TRP A 66 9.83 -2.29 -3.35
N ASN A 67 9.62 -2.22 -4.67
CA ASN A 67 10.32 -3.06 -5.64
C ASN A 67 11.84 -2.78 -5.62
N TRP A 68 12.24 -1.52 -5.46
CA TRP A 68 13.65 -1.13 -5.30
C TRP A 68 14.28 -1.71 -4.02
N ALA A 69 13.53 -1.73 -2.92
CA ALA A 69 13.95 -2.31 -1.65
C ALA A 69 14.05 -3.84 -1.73
N LEU A 70 13.08 -4.51 -2.37
CA LEU A 70 13.11 -5.96 -2.61
C LEU A 70 14.26 -6.40 -3.52
N ALA A 71 14.72 -5.52 -4.41
CA ALA A 71 15.92 -5.78 -5.22
C ALA A 71 17.23 -5.75 -4.38
N ARG A 72 17.21 -5.18 -3.17
CA ARG A 72 18.38 -5.00 -2.29
C ARG A 72 18.31 -5.79 -0.98
N VAL A 73 17.11 -6.18 -0.57
CA VAL A 73 16.84 -6.84 0.72
C VAL A 73 15.95 -8.05 0.46
N GLU A 74 16.26 -9.18 1.11
CA GLU A 74 15.38 -10.35 1.04
C GLU A 74 13.96 -10.00 1.50
N ALA A 75 12.96 -10.43 0.71
CA ALA A 75 11.54 -10.21 1.01
C ALA A 75 11.15 -10.62 2.42
N ALA A 76 11.76 -11.68 2.96
CA ALA A 76 11.52 -12.16 4.32
C ALA A 76 11.97 -11.19 5.43
N ARG A 77 12.92 -10.29 5.14
CA ARG A 77 13.36 -9.22 6.05
C ARG A 77 12.55 -7.93 5.85
N ALA A 78 12.05 -7.70 4.64
CA ALA A 78 11.23 -6.52 4.32
C ALA A 78 9.76 -6.66 4.77
N ALA A 79 9.19 -7.87 4.71
CA ALA A 79 7.78 -8.12 5.01
C ALA A 79 7.32 -7.67 6.42
N PRO A 80 8.10 -7.83 7.50
CA PRO A 80 7.72 -7.31 8.81
C PRO A 80 7.52 -5.80 8.84
N PHE A 81 8.21 -5.02 8.00
CA PHE A 81 8.03 -3.56 7.97
C PHE A 81 6.64 -3.14 7.46
N LEU A 82 5.93 -4.00 6.73
CA LEU A 82 4.55 -3.72 6.30
C LEU A 82 3.60 -3.65 7.49
N THR A 83 3.91 -4.31 8.61
CA THR A 83 3.08 -4.20 9.81
C THR A 83 3.20 -2.80 10.44
N VAL A 84 4.23 -2.01 10.12
CA VAL A 84 4.36 -0.63 10.62
C VAL A 84 3.37 0.32 9.93
N GLN A 85 2.91 -0.01 8.71
CA GLN A 85 2.00 0.80 7.91
C GLN A 85 0.74 1.27 8.65
N PRO A 86 -0.02 0.42 9.37
CA PRO A 86 -1.20 0.88 10.14
C PRO A 86 -0.86 1.85 11.27
N VAL A 87 0.30 1.72 11.93
CA VAL A 87 0.73 2.65 12.99
C VAL A 87 1.03 4.01 12.39
N VAL A 88 1.82 4.04 11.31
CA VAL A 88 2.15 5.30 10.61
C VAL A 88 0.91 5.92 10.00
N GLY A 89 0.01 5.12 9.42
CA GLY A 89 -1.28 5.58 8.90
C GLY A 89 -2.14 6.25 9.96
N ALA A 90 -2.29 5.62 11.13
CA ALA A 90 -3.03 6.19 12.25
C ALA A 90 -2.39 7.48 12.80
N LEU A 91 -1.06 7.53 12.88
CA LEU A 91 -0.33 8.73 13.30
C LEU A 91 -0.52 9.87 12.30
N LEU A 92 -0.40 9.59 11.00
CA LEU A 92 -0.63 10.59 9.96
C LEU A 92 -2.10 11.05 9.93
N GLY A 93 -3.07 10.16 10.13
CA GLY A 93 -4.48 10.54 10.28
C GLY A 93 -4.70 11.48 11.47
N ALA A 94 -4.09 11.18 12.61
CA ALA A 94 -4.17 12.02 13.80
C ALA A 94 -3.51 13.40 13.61
N VAL A 95 -2.32 13.45 13.00
CA VAL A 95 -1.51 14.68 12.87
C VAL A 95 -1.96 15.55 11.69
N VAL A 96 -2.22 14.94 10.53
CA VAL A 96 -2.49 15.66 9.27
C VAL A 96 -3.98 15.93 9.11
N LEU A 97 -4.84 14.96 9.44
CA LEU A 97 -6.31 15.10 9.31
C LEU A 97 -6.97 15.54 10.63
N GLY A 98 -6.24 15.52 11.75
CA GLY A 98 -6.81 15.85 13.06
C GLY A 98 -7.76 14.77 13.59
N GLU A 99 -7.64 13.53 13.10
CA GLU A 99 -8.53 12.45 13.52
C GLU A 99 -8.34 12.13 15.02
N PRO A 100 -9.42 11.97 15.79
CA PRO A 100 -9.31 11.66 17.21
C PRO A 100 -8.70 10.28 17.41
N VAL A 101 -7.58 10.21 18.13
CA VAL A 101 -6.98 8.94 18.53
C VAL A 101 -7.87 8.28 19.58
N THR A 102 -8.71 7.37 19.12
CA THR A 102 -9.63 6.64 20.00
C THR A 102 -8.88 5.56 20.80
N ARG A 103 -9.52 5.07 21.86
CA ARG A 103 -9.01 3.92 22.63
C ARG A 103 -8.80 2.69 21.74
N PHE A 104 -9.64 2.50 20.72
CA PHE A 104 -9.50 1.42 19.74
C PHE A 104 -8.28 1.62 18.84
N THR A 105 -8.01 2.85 18.38
CA THR A 105 -6.80 3.18 17.61
C THR A 105 -5.53 2.90 18.41
N ALA A 106 -5.53 3.26 19.70
CA ALA A 106 -4.41 3.00 20.59
C ALA A 106 -4.19 1.49 20.84
N LEU A 107 -5.27 0.74 21.11
CA LEU A 107 -5.21 -0.72 21.28
C LEU A 107 -4.74 -1.43 20.01
N GLY A 108 -5.28 -1.04 18.85
CA GLY A 108 -4.88 -1.58 17.56
C GLY A 108 -3.41 -1.30 17.25
N GLY A 109 -2.95 -0.06 17.48
CA GLY A 109 -1.54 0.31 17.35
C GLY A 109 -0.64 -0.52 18.26
N GLY A 110 -1.04 -0.73 19.52
CA GLY A 110 -0.32 -1.58 20.46
C GLY A 110 -0.22 -3.05 20.00
N LEU A 111 -1.32 -3.63 19.53
CA LEU A 111 -1.34 -5.00 19.00
C LEU A 111 -0.41 -5.17 17.79
N VAL A 112 -0.38 -4.18 16.90
CA VAL A 112 0.53 -4.19 15.74
C VAL A 112 1.99 -4.18 16.17
N VAL A 113 2.35 -3.31 17.12
CA VAL A 113 3.72 -3.22 17.65
C VAL A 113 4.12 -4.53 18.33
N LEU A 114 3.22 -5.13 19.11
CA LEU A 114 3.45 -6.43 19.75
C LEU A 114 3.65 -7.55 18.72
N GLY A 115 2.81 -7.62 17.68
CA GLY A 115 2.94 -8.61 16.61
C GLY A 115 4.26 -8.47 15.84
N LEU A 116 4.70 -7.24 15.57
CA LEU A 116 6.01 -6.96 14.99
C LEU A 116 7.15 -7.45 15.89
N TRP A 117 7.08 -7.11 17.19
CA TRP A 117 8.10 -7.52 18.15
C TRP A 117 8.23 -9.05 18.25
N MET A 118 7.11 -9.78 18.29
CA MET A 118 7.10 -11.24 18.27
C MET A 118 7.70 -11.81 16.97
N THR A 119 7.34 -11.23 15.82
CA THR A 119 7.83 -11.68 14.51
C THR A 119 9.33 -11.44 14.34
N VAL A 120 9.85 -10.33 14.86
CA VAL A 120 11.29 -10.02 14.81
C VAL A 120 12.07 -10.88 15.79
N THR A 121 11.54 -11.13 16.99
CA THR A 121 12.23 -11.88 18.05
C THR A 121 12.22 -13.38 17.81
N GLY A 122 11.13 -13.95 17.27
CA GLY A 122 10.99 -15.38 16.96
C GLY A 122 11.79 -15.87 15.74
N ARG A 123 12.54 -14.99 15.08
CA ARG A 123 13.45 -15.34 13.96
C ARG A 123 14.91 -15.51 14.41
N ARG A 124 15.18 -15.51 15.71
CA ARG A 124 16.44 -15.99 16.31
C ARG A 124 16.32 -17.46 16.62
#